data_AF-A0A9X3RWS0-F1
#
_entry.id   AF-A0A9X3RWS0-F1
#
_cell.length_a   1.000
_cell.length_b   1.000
_cell.length_c   1.000
_cell.angle_alpha   90.00
_cell.angle_beta   90.00
_cell.angle_gamma   90.00
#
_symmetry.space_group_name_H-M   'P 1'
#
loop_
_entity.id
_entity.type
_entity.pdbx_description
1 polymer ?
#
loop_
_entity_poly.entity_id
_entity_poly.type
_entity_poly.pdbx_seq_one_letter_code
_entity_poly.pdbx_strand_id
1 'polypeptide(L)' 'MKKLALVLFVAAQLMACTEVGSEAWCNDMKEKPKGDWSANEASDFAKHCVF' A
#
# COMPACT_ATOMS: atom_id res chain seq x y z
N MET A 1 -3.81 21.80 -22.93
CA MET A 1 -3.54 21.88 -21.47
C MET A 1 -4.37 20.90 -20.64
N LYS A 2 -5.69 20.75 -20.86
CA LYS A 2 -6.53 19.75 -20.14
C LYS A 2 -6.02 18.30 -20.22
N LYS A 3 -5.57 17.85 -21.39
CA LYS A 3 -5.01 16.49 -21.55
C LYS A 3 -3.73 16.27 -20.74
N LEU A 4 -2.90 17.31 -20.62
CA LEU A 4 -1.64 17.25 -19.87
C LEU A 4 -1.88 17.18 -18.36
N ALA A 5 -2.87 17.95 -17.86
CA ALA A 5 -3.30 17.89 -16.47
C ALA A 5 -3.88 16.51 -16.09
N LEU A 6 -4.63 15.89 -17.00
CA LEU A 6 -5.23 14.56 -16.78
C LEU A 6 -4.16 13.44 -16.75
N VAL A 7 -3.14 13.54 -17.60
CA VAL A 7 -1.99 12.61 -17.59
C VAL A 7 -1.16 12.76 -16.31
N LEU A 8 -0.91 13.99 -15.85
CA LEU A 8 -0.22 14.25 -14.59
C LEU A 8 -0.98 13.73 -13.37
N PHE A 9 -2.31 13.86 -13.36
CA PHE A 9 -3.16 13.36 -12.28
C PHE A 9 -3.10 11.82 -12.17
N VAL A 10 -3.17 11.10 -13.30
CA VAL A 10 -3.07 9.63 -13.32
C VAL A 10 -1.67 9.16 -12.94
N ALA A 11 -0.62 9.84 -13.39
CA ALA A 11 0.76 9.49 -13.07
C ALA A 11 1.07 9.61 -11.57
N ALA A 12 0.45 10.57 -10.87
CA ALA A 12 0.64 10.76 -9.44
C ALA A 12 0.11 9.58 -8.58
N GLN A 13 -0.86 8.82 -9.09
CA GLN A 13 -1.46 7.69 -8.37
C GLN A 13 -0.62 6.41 -8.43
N LEU A 14 0.37 6.34 -9.33
CA LEU A 14 1.19 5.14 -9.54
C LEU A 14 2.32 4.98 -8.50
N MET A 15 2.52 5.97 -7.62
CA MET A 15 3.59 5.97 -6.61
C MET A 15 3.23 5.22 -5.32
N ALA A 16 2.03 4.64 -5.22
CA ALA A 16 1.53 4.03 -3.98
C ALA A 16 1.95 2.57 -3.77
N CYS A 17 3.24 2.25 -3.92
CA CYS A 17 3.76 0.93 -3.55
C CYS A 17 4.86 1.08 -2.49
N THR A 18 4.58 0.64 -1.27
CA THR A 18 5.51 0.66 -0.14
C THR A 18 6.20 -0.69 0.02
N GLU A 19 7.42 -0.70 0.54
CA GLU A 19 8.17 -1.94 0.78
C GLU A 19 7.50 -2.78 1.90
N VAL A 20 7.34 -4.08 1.67
CA VAL A 20 6.70 -4.99 2.64
C VAL A 20 7.50 -5.02 3.93
N GLY A 21 6.82 -4.79 5.05
CA GLY A 21 7.42 -4.75 6.39
C GLY A 21 8.05 -3.41 6.79
N SER A 22 8.05 -2.39 5.93
CA SER A 22 8.34 -1.02 6.38
C SER A 22 7.28 -0.52 7.34
N GLU A 23 7.64 0.50 8.14
CA GLU A 23 6.69 1.20 9.00
C GLU A 23 5.48 1.73 8.21
N ALA A 24 5.70 2.31 7.03
CA ALA A 24 4.64 2.79 6.15
C ALA A 24 3.70 1.65 5.74
N TRP A 25 4.25 0.53 5.24
CA TRP A 25 3.45 -0.63 4.86
C TRP A 25 2.70 -1.25 6.04
N CYS A 26 3.34 -1.36 7.21
CA CYS A 26 2.70 -1.88 8.42
C CYS A 26 1.53 -0.98 8.87
N ASN A 27 1.65 0.34 8.72
CA ASN A 27 0.56 1.27 9.05
C ASN A 27 -0.59 1.17 8.05
N ASP A 28 -0.29 1.12 6.75
CA ASP A 28 -1.29 0.94 5.69
C ASP A 28 -2.05 -0.39 5.88
N MET A 29 -1.35 -1.47 6.24
CA MET A 29 -1.95 -2.77 6.51
C MET A 29 -2.88 -2.74 7.72
N LYS A 30 -2.57 -1.97 8.78
CA LYS A 30 -3.44 -1.82 9.96
C LYS A 30 -4.78 -1.16 9.60
N GLU A 31 -4.78 -0.26 8.63
CA GLU A 31 -5.99 0.42 8.14
C GLU A 31 -6.81 -0.46 7.18
N LYS A 32 -6.14 -1.35 6.42
CA LYS A 32 -6.79 -2.28 5.49
C LYS A 32 -7.70 -3.28 6.23
N PRO A 33 -8.98 -3.46 5.85
CA PRO A 33 -9.86 -4.48 6.44
C PRO A 33 -9.24 -5.87 6.36
N LYS A 34 -9.17 -6.59 7.49
CA LYS A 34 -8.51 -7.91 7.59
C LYS A 34 -9.10 -8.98 6.66
N GLY A 35 -10.37 -8.85 6.29
CA GLY A 35 -11.03 -9.75 5.33
C GLY A 35 -10.52 -9.60 3.89
N ASP A 36 -9.90 -8.47 3.57
CA ASP A 36 -9.32 -8.17 2.25
C ASP A 36 -7.84 -8.55 2.17
N TRP A 37 -7.29 -9.11 3.25
CA TRP A 37 -5.90 -9.54 3.28
C TRP A 37 -5.75 -10.85 2.51
N SER A 38 -4.73 -10.92 1.66
CA SER A 38 -4.24 -12.19 1.16
C SER A 38 -3.52 -12.97 2.26
N ALA A 39 -3.39 -14.30 2.09
CA ALA A 39 -2.62 -15.13 3.01
C ALA A 39 -1.15 -14.68 3.13
N ASN A 40 -0.57 -14.18 2.04
CA ASN A 40 0.82 -13.69 2.04
C ASN A 40 0.94 -12.39 2.85
N GLU A 41 0.05 -11.43 2.64
CA GLU A 41 0.01 -10.18 3.42
C GLU A 41 -0.17 -10.45 4.92
N ALA A 42 -1.05 -11.38 5.29
CA ALA A 42 -1.23 -11.76 6.69
C ALA A 42 0.03 -12.38 7.31
N SER A 43 0.68 -13.27 6.56
CA SER A 43 1.94 -13.91 6.96
C SER A 43 3.06 -12.88 7.12
N ASP A 44 3.21 -11.98 6.13
CA ASP A 44 4.26 -10.97 6.14
C ASP A 44 4.02 -9.93 7.24
N PHE A 45 2.77 -9.50 7.45
CA PHE A 45 2.42 -8.60 8.55
C PHE A 45 2.77 -9.22 9.91
N ALA A 46 2.45 -10.49 10.13
CA ALA A 46 2.81 -11.19 11.36
C ALA A 46 4.33 -11.30 11.56
N LYS A 47 5.09 -11.47 10.48
CA LYS A 47 6.56 -11.57 10.51
C LYS A 47 7.28 -10.23 10.63
N HIS A 48 6.63 -9.13 10.23
CA HIS A 48 7.31 -7.84 10.04
C HIS A 48 6.74 -6.67 10.84
N CYS A 49 5.54 -6.79 11.43
CA CYS A 49 4.82 -5.66 11.99
C CYS A 49 4.25 -5.87 13.40
N VAL A 50 4.39 -7.07 13.98
CA VAL A 50 3.76 -7.48 15.26
C VAL A 50 4.77 -7.56 16.42
N PHE A 51 5.95 -6.97 16.24
CA PHE A 51 6.99 -6.89 17.28
C PHE A 51 6.78 -5.72 18.25
#